data_AF-A0A7S1VGH1-F1
#
_entry.id   AF-A0A7S1VGH1-F1
#
_cell.length_a   1.000
_cell.length_b   1.000
_cell.length_c   1.000
_cell.angle_alpha   90.00
_cell.angle_beta   90.00
_cell.angle_gamma   90.00
#
_symmetry.space_group_name_H-M   'P 1'
#
loop_
_entity.id
_entity.type
_entity.pdbx_description
1 polymer ?
#
loop_
_entity_poly.entity_id
_entity_poly.type
_entity_poly.pdbx_seq_one_letter_code
_entity_poly.pdbx_strand_id
1 'polypeptide(L)'
;NYSTHVFSREAIRIIRDYSSTHKEQEQQQEEPLFLYLAYQACHHPDQVPESYSHRYQHHPHWSDLRKTYAGMLTAGDEGIKNVTNTLKEMGLWDDTLVVF
;
A
#
# COMPACT_ATOMS: atom_id res chain seq x y z
N ASN A 1 11.39 1.52 11.01
CA ASN A 1 10.18 1.97 10.28
C ASN A 1 10.58 2.25 8.84
N TYR A 2 9.87 1.65 7.87
CA TYR A 2 10.10 1.82 6.42
C TYR A 2 8.93 2.60 5.82
N SER A 3 9.18 3.58 4.95
CA SER A 3 8.16 4.56 4.53
C SER A 3 6.96 3.91 3.84
N THR A 4 7.17 2.91 2.99
CA THR A 4 6.09 2.13 2.36
C THR A 4 5.14 1.52 3.40
N HIS A 5 5.68 1.02 4.52
CA HIS A 5 4.85 0.48 5.61
C HIS A 5 4.08 1.58 6.33
N VAL A 6 4.72 2.72 6.59
CA VAL A 6 4.07 3.86 7.26
C VAL A 6 2.92 4.38 6.42
N PHE A 7 3.15 4.68 5.13
CA PHE A 7 2.12 5.21 4.25
C PHE A 7 0.98 4.22 4.02
N SER A 8 1.27 2.92 3.88
CA SER A 8 0.22 1.91 3.78
C SER A 8 -0.63 1.83 5.06
N ARG A 9 0.00 1.88 6.25
CA ARG A 9 -0.76 1.88 7.51
C ARG A 9 -1.65 3.10 7.66
N GLU A 10 -1.16 4.29 7.32
CA GLU A 10 -1.98 5.50 7.39
C GLU A 10 -3.13 5.49 6.38
N ALA A 11 -2.90 5.03 5.15
CA ALA A 11 -3.96 4.84 4.16
C ALA A 11 -5.05 3.88 4.67
N ILE A 12 -4.64 2.73 5.23
CA ILE A 12 -5.55 1.74 5.83
C ILE A 12 -6.33 2.33 6.99
N ARG A 13 -5.68 3.12 7.87
CA ARG A 13 -6.34 3.80 8.97
C ARG A 13 -7.42 4.76 8.45
N ILE A 14 -7.08 5.62 7.48
CA ILE A 14 -8.03 6.56 6.87
C ILE A 14 -9.23 5.84 6.27
N ILE A 15 -9.01 4.75 5.53
CA ILE A 15 -10.09 3.95 4.92
C ILE A 15 -11.01 3.34 5.99
N ARG A 16 -10.45 2.80 7.06
CA ARG A 16 -11.23 2.22 8.17
C ARG A 16 -12.02 3.28 8.93
N ASP A 17 -11.38 4.41 9.23
CA ASP A 17 -12.03 5.54 9.90
C ASP A 17 -13.20 6.04 9.05
N TYR A 18 -12.98 6.27 7.74
CA TYR A 18 -14.03 6.64 6.79
C TYR A 18 -15.18 5.64 6.77
N SER A 19 -14.90 4.34 6.67
CA SER A 19 -15.94 3.30 6.67
C SER A 19 -16.75 3.28 7.96
N SER A 20 -16.11 3.50 9.12
CA SER A 20 -16.79 3.49 10.41
C SER A 20 -17.75 4.67 10.59
N THR A 21 -17.37 5.87 10.15
CA THR A 21 -18.21 7.07 10.30
C THR A 21 -19.36 7.11 9.31
N HIS A 22 -19.18 6.57 8.10
CA HIS A 22 -20.21 6.64 7.05
C HIS A 22 -21.24 5.50 7.13
N LYS A 23 -20.89 4.34 7.72
CA LYS A 23 -21.86 3.26 7.98
C LYS A 23 -23.00 3.67 8.94
N GLU A 24 -22.77 4.63 9.81
CA GLU A 24 -23.78 5.11 10.75
C GLU A 24 -24.71 6.18 10.13
N GLN A 25 -24.38 6.66 8.93
CA GLN A 25 -25.00 7.83 8.31
C GLN A 25 -25.89 7.49 7.09
N GLU A 26 -26.49 6.30 7.01
CA GLU A 26 -27.38 5.86 5.89
C GLU A 26 -28.51 6.85 5.49
N GLN A 27 -28.75 7.91 6.27
CA GLN A 27 -29.77 8.94 6.05
C GLN A 27 -29.21 10.33 5.67
N GLN A 28 -27.89 10.52 5.62
CA GLN A 28 -27.24 11.77 5.23
C GLN A 28 -26.44 11.62 3.93
N GLN A 29 -26.24 12.73 3.23
CA GLN A 29 -25.54 12.76 1.96
C GLN A 29 -24.07 12.34 2.14
N GLU A 30 -23.71 11.16 1.62
CA GLU A 30 -22.36 10.60 1.73
C GLU A 30 -21.33 11.50 1.02
N GLU A 31 -20.30 11.95 1.73
CA GLU A 31 -19.15 12.62 1.13
C GLU A 31 -18.15 11.57 0.62
N PRO A 32 -17.83 11.52 -0.69
CA PRO A 32 -16.95 10.47 -1.23
C PRO A 32 -15.50 10.63 -0.77
N LEU A 33 -14.82 9.50 -0.53
CA LEU A 33 -13.40 9.48 -0.21
C LEU A 33 -12.53 9.73 -1.44
N PHE A 34 -11.67 10.75 -1.36
CA PHE A 34 -10.51 10.92 -2.25
C PHE A 34 -9.21 10.70 -1.48
N LEU A 35 -8.39 9.75 -1.93
CA LEU A 35 -7.11 9.42 -1.29
C LEU A 35 -5.98 9.43 -2.33
N TYR A 36 -5.00 10.31 -2.12
CA TYR A 36 -3.75 10.32 -2.87
C TYR A 36 -2.64 9.66 -2.06
N LEU A 37 -2.20 8.47 -2.51
CA LEU A 37 -1.18 7.68 -1.83
C LEU A 37 0.14 7.69 -2.63
N ALA A 38 1.01 8.64 -2.32
CA ALA A 38 2.30 8.80 -2.99
C ALA A 38 3.40 7.97 -2.29
N TYR A 39 3.60 6.73 -2.72
CA TYR A 39 4.69 5.91 -2.20
C TYR A 39 6.06 6.51 -2.50
N GLN A 40 6.98 6.42 -1.54
CA GLN A 40 8.39 6.71 -1.78
C GLN A 40 9.06 5.59 -2.59
N ALA A 41 8.66 4.33 -2.39
CA ALA A 41 9.17 3.22 -3.18
C ALA A 41 8.78 3.41 -4.66
N CYS A 42 9.67 3.17 -5.64
CA CYS A 42 11.02 2.60 -5.52
C CYS A 42 12.14 3.64 -5.68
N HIS A 43 11.92 4.90 -5.27
CA HIS A 43 12.92 5.96 -5.41
C HIS A 43 14.14 5.76 -4.49
N HIS A 44 15.31 6.26 -4.93
CA HIS A 44 16.53 6.37 -4.14
C HIS A 44 16.30 7.10 -2.79
N PRO A 45 16.99 6.75 -1.70
CA PRO A 45 18.06 5.75 -1.56
C PRO A 45 17.57 4.30 -1.68
N ASP A 46 18.48 3.42 -2.11
CA ASP A 46 18.20 2.00 -2.36
C ASP A 46 18.08 1.24 -1.04
N GLN A 47 16.90 1.33 -0.42
CA GLN A 47 16.65 0.85 0.93
C GLN A 47 15.37 0.02 0.96
N VAL A 48 15.46 -1.16 1.57
CA VAL A 48 14.33 -2.03 1.84
C VAL A 48 14.64 -2.92 3.05
N PRO A 49 13.66 -3.34 3.87
CA PRO A 49 13.89 -4.38 4.85
C PRO A 49 14.43 -5.65 4.20
N GLU A 50 15.44 -6.26 4.84
CA GLU A 50 16.18 -7.40 4.29
C GLU A 50 15.28 -8.58 3.89
N SER A 51 14.18 -8.80 4.61
CA SER A 51 13.20 -9.84 4.28
C SER A 51 12.67 -9.75 2.85
N TYR A 52 12.58 -8.56 2.25
CA TYR A 52 12.13 -8.40 0.87
C TYR A 52 13.24 -8.69 -0.14
N SER A 53 14.45 -8.16 0.06
CA SER A 53 15.57 -8.40 -0.87
C SER A 53 16.08 -9.84 -0.79
N HIS A 54 16.00 -10.46 0.39
CA HIS A 54 16.41 -11.86 0.62
C HIS A 54 15.65 -12.85 -0.26
N ARG A 55 14.39 -12.53 -0.63
CA ARG A 55 13.57 -13.36 -1.55
C ARG A 55 14.26 -13.60 -2.89
N TYR A 56 15.16 -12.70 -3.30
CA TYR A 56 15.83 -12.73 -4.60
C TYR A 56 17.26 -13.29 -4.55
N GLN A 57 17.72 -13.83 -3.41
CA GLN A 57 19.08 -14.36 -3.28
C GLN A 57 19.33 -15.61 -4.15
N HIS A 58 18.26 -16.33 -4.51
CA HIS A 58 18.31 -17.48 -5.42
C HIS A 58 18.58 -17.10 -6.89
N HIS A 59 18.72 -15.82 -7.22
CA HIS A 59 19.15 -15.34 -8.54
C HIS A 59 20.63 -14.94 -8.52
N PRO A 60 21.57 -15.88 -8.80
CA PRO A 60 23.01 -15.63 -8.68
C PRO A 60 23.56 -14.62 -9.70
N HIS A 61 22.86 -14.42 -10.82
CA HIS A 61 23.27 -13.49 -11.87
C HIS A 61 22.77 -12.06 -11.65
N TRP A 62 22.00 -11.80 -10.59
CA TRP A 62 21.52 -10.45 -10.28
C TRP A 62 22.52 -9.74 -9.38
N SER A 63 22.82 -8.47 -9.70
CA SER A 63 23.57 -7.61 -8.78
C SER A 63 22.78 -7.38 -7.50
N ASP A 64 23.47 -7.07 -6.40
CA ASP A 64 22.83 -6.77 -5.12
C ASP A 64 21.89 -5.57 -5.24
N LEU A 65 22.28 -4.56 -6.04
CA LEU A 65 21.42 -3.43 -6.38
C LEU A 65 20.09 -3.89 -6.99
N ARG A 66 20.12 -4.80 -7.97
CA ARG A 66 18.91 -5.33 -8.61
C ARG A 66 18.03 -6.09 -7.62
N LYS A 67 18.63 -6.87 -6.71
CA LYS A 67 17.90 -7.58 -5.65
C LYS A 67 17.25 -6.60 -4.67
N THR A 68 17.92 -5.50 -4.33
CA THR A 68 17.37 -4.42 -3.49
C THR A 68 16.17 -3.76 -4.17
N TYR A 69 16.29 -3.35 -5.44
CA TYR A 69 15.18 -2.75 -6.21
C TYR A 69 13.98 -3.70 -6.33
N ALA A 70 14.23 -4.99 -6.60
CA ALA A 70 13.18 -6.01 -6.62
C ALA A 70 12.48 -6.13 -5.25
N GLY A 71 13.24 -6.06 -4.17
CA GLY A 71 12.70 -5.98 -2.81
C GLY A 71 11.84 -4.73 -2.59
N MET A 72 12.29 -3.55 -3.02
CA MET A 72 11.53 -2.29 -2.89
C MET A 72 10.19 -2.36 -3.65
N LEU A 73 10.20 -2.88 -4.89
CA LEU A 73 8.99 -3.10 -5.67
C LEU A 73 8.04 -4.09 -4.98
N THR A 74 8.58 -5.15 -4.40
CA THR A 74 7.79 -6.13 -3.63
C THR A 74 7.12 -5.50 -2.42
N ALA A 75 7.82 -4.64 -1.69
CA ALA A 75 7.25 -3.93 -0.56
C ALA A 75 6.14 -2.96 -1.00
N GLY A 76 6.32 -2.29 -2.16
CA GLY A 76 5.29 -1.44 -2.78
C GLY A 76 4.04 -2.23 -3.17
N ASP A 77 4.22 -3.35 -3.88
CA ASP A 77 3.15 -4.28 -4.26
C ASP A 77 2.37 -4.80 -3.03
N GLU A 78 3.08 -5.17 -1.96
CA GLU A 78 2.44 -5.55 -0.70
C GLU A 78 1.62 -4.42 -0.09
N GLY A 79 2.12 -3.17 -0.15
CA GLY A 79 1.37 -1.98 0.27
C GLY A 79 0.06 -1.82 -0.49
N ILE A 80 0.11 -1.90 -1.83
CA ILE A 80 -1.07 -1.82 -2.72
C ILE A 80 -2.06 -2.93 -2.39
N LYS A 81 -1.58 -4.18 -2.23
CA LYS A 81 -2.40 -5.32 -1.82
C LYS A 81 -3.10 -5.04 -0.49
N ASN A 82 -2.39 -4.53 0.51
CA ASN A 82 -2.98 -4.29 1.83
C ASN A 82 -4.05 -3.18 1.79
N VAL A 83 -3.82 -2.11 1.02
CA VAL A 83 -4.81 -1.02 0.83
C VAL A 83 -6.05 -1.53 0.09
N THR A 84 -5.86 -2.22 -1.04
CA THR A 84 -6.98 -2.76 -1.84
C THR A 84 -7.75 -3.87 -1.10
N ASN A 85 -7.09 -4.70 -0.31
CA ASN A 85 -7.76 -5.66 0.58
C ASN A 85 -8.59 -4.93 1.64
N THR A 86 -8.08 -3.85 2.23
CA THR A 86 -8.83 -3.07 3.22
C THR A 86 -10.09 -2.46 2.59
N LEU A 87 -10.00 -1.92 1.37
CA LEU A 87 -11.19 -1.44 0.64
C LEU A 87 -12.25 -2.54 0.47
N LYS A 88 -11.82 -3.76 0.11
CA LYS A 88 -12.72 -4.93 -0.02
C LYS A 88 -13.34 -5.35 1.31
N GLU A 89 -12.52 -5.47 2.35
CA GLU A 89 -12.95 -5.83 3.71
C GLU A 89 -13.99 -4.83 4.26
N MET A 90 -13.82 -3.55 3.95
CA MET A 90 -14.73 -2.49 4.41
C MET A 90 -15.98 -2.35 3.55
N GLY A 91 -16.07 -3.05 2.41
CA GLY A 91 -17.20 -2.98 1.48
C GLY A 91 -17.18 -1.77 0.55
N LEU A 92 -16.02 -1.11 0.39
CA LEU A 92 -15.86 0.10 -0.42
C LEU A 92 -15.37 -0.18 -1.84
N TRP A 93 -14.91 -1.40 -2.12
CA TRP A 93 -14.23 -1.75 -3.36
C TRP A 93 -15.07 -1.55 -4.61
N ASP A 94 -16.35 -1.93 -4.57
CA ASP A 94 -17.22 -1.95 -5.76
C ASP A 94 -17.58 -0.53 -6.25
N ASP A 95 -17.43 0.49 -5.39
CA ASP A 95 -17.64 1.91 -5.70
C ASP A 95 -16.34 2.75 -5.55
N THR A 96 -15.17 2.11 -5.69
CA THR A 96 -13.88 2.80 -5.68
C THR A 96 -13.17 2.67 -7.04
N LEU A 97 -12.80 3.80 -7.65
CA LEU A 97 -11.86 3.81 -8.76
C LEU A 97 -10.42 3.88 -8.24
N VAL A 98 -9.64 2.84 -8.48
CA VAL A 98 -8.20 2.82 -8.20
C VAL A 98 -7.41 3.05 -9.48
N VAL A 99 -6.47 4.01 -9.42
CA VAL A 99 -5.50 4.30 -10.49
C VAL A 99 -4.10 4.08 -9.93
N PHE A 100 -3.28 3.28 -10.63
CA PHE A 100 -1.89 2.98 -10.29
C PHE A 100 -1.01 3.03 -11.53
#